data_AF-A0A2V8IQL3-F1
#
_entry.id   AF-A0A2V8IQL3-F1
#
_cell.length_a   1.000
_cell.length_b   1.000
_cell.length_c   1.000
_cell.angle_alpha   90.00
_cell.angle_beta   90.00
_cell.angle_gamma   90.00
#
_symmetry.space_group_name_H-M   'P 1'
#
loop_
_entity.id
_entity.type
_entity.pdbx_description
1 polymer ?
#
loop_
_entity_poly.entity_id
_entity_poly.type
_entity_poly.pdbx_seq_one_letter_code
_entity_poly.pdbx_strand_id
1 'polypeptide(L)'
;MRVTRSSAALIACAGLALLGGAMAPLTAQAPAPQAAPSTGSGQAAQQPTCGGRSSNPQTACPEDVEKMMAALPDKAPARPAKPRRVLVLAKAAGFVHASIPVAAKTVEAIGTKTGAWTATTTYDPADITAENLKQYDAIVLDNTTGCFLDDPNDKATTDARRRAFLEFIRGGKGIAAIHAASDSYHGTTCEPQPPGGGRGAAPTAPGGQPLWPEWNKIIGGYFKFHWIDPQLITVKIDDPKSPLTAMFHGQPFEIHDETYTYNQESFSRQNVHVLTSVDYDKMSAEDKAKETNPRTDHDYALSWIRREGKGRLFYEAHGHSERVYAMRPMLEHYLAGIQYAIGDLKADDSSGVKPGTR
;
A
#
# COMPACT_ATOMS: atom_id res chain seq x y z
N MET A 1 72.19 10.31 40.03
CA MET A 1 73.61 10.03 39.72
C MET A 1 73.90 10.68 38.37
N ARG A 2 74.80 11.68 38.29
CA ARG A 2 75.03 12.59 37.12
C ARG A 2 73.81 13.49 36.78
N VAL A 3 73.85 14.84 36.67
CA VAL A 3 74.91 15.88 36.79
C VAL A 3 75.94 15.79 35.63
N THR A 4 76.13 16.78 34.72
CA THR A 4 75.75 18.22 34.65
C THR A 4 75.96 18.85 33.25
N ARG A 5 75.36 20.04 32.98
CA ARG A 5 75.82 21.12 32.05
C ARG A 5 75.84 20.75 30.54
N SER A 6 75.94 21.63 29.53
CA SER A 6 75.97 23.12 29.38
C SER A 6 75.51 23.45 27.92
N SER A 7 75.33 24.67 27.38
CA SER A 7 75.46 26.08 27.81
C SER A 7 74.54 26.96 26.90
N ALA A 8 74.66 28.31 26.88
CA ALA A 8 73.76 29.20 26.11
C ALA A 8 74.46 30.20 25.14
N ALA A 9 73.79 30.51 24.01
CA ALA A 9 73.89 31.68 23.10
C ALA A 9 72.65 31.63 22.15
N LEU A 10 71.87 32.66 21.76
CA LEU A 10 71.84 34.14 21.89
C LEU A 10 72.48 34.94 20.71
N ILE A 11 71.76 35.98 20.25
CA ILE A 11 72.06 37.04 19.24
C ILE A 11 71.73 36.77 17.75
N ALA A 12 70.45 36.99 17.42
CA ALA A 12 69.90 38.02 16.49
C ALA A 12 70.02 38.00 14.94
N CYS A 13 68.92 38.53 14.35
CA CYS A 13 68.77 39.34 13.12
C CYS A 13 68.52 38.73 11.72
N ALA A 14 67.50 39.34 11.08
CA ALA A 14 67.21 39.49 9.64
C ALA A 14 66.90 38.27 8.76
N GLY A 15 65.79 38.34 8.00
CA GLY A 15 65.37 37.32 7.03
C GLY A 15 63.92 37.51 6.55
N LEU A 16 63.65 38.54 5.74
CA LEU A 16 62.30 38.88 5.26
C LEU A 16 62.04 38.28 3.86
N ALA A 17 61.17 37.27 3.73
CA ALA A 17 60.63 36.84 2.44
C ALA A 17 59.30 36.04 2.54
N LEU A 18 58.20 36.74 2.23
CA LEU A 18 57.04 36.29 1.44
C LEU A 18 56.79 34.76 1.28
N LEU A 19 55.73 34.28 1.94
CA LEU A 19 54.86 33.22 1.38
C LEU A 19 53.42 33.76 1.33
N GLY A 20 52.79 33.65 0.16
CA GLY A 20 51.48 34.24 -0.11
C GLY A 20 50.33 33.34 0.34
N GLY A 21 49.36 33.91 1.06
CA GLY A 21 48.07 33.29 1.37
C GLY A 21 46.98 34.35 1.31
N ALA A 22 46.28 34.46 0.17
CA ALA A 22 45.19 35.40 0.03
C ALA A 22 43.97 34.92 0.83
N MET A 23 43.53 35.69 1.82
CA MET A 23 42.23 35.46 2.45
C MET A 23 41.11 35.83 1.46
N ALA A 24 40.28 34.86 1.09
CA ALA A 24 39.03 35.14 0.39
C ALA A 24 38.09 35.93 1.32
N PRO A 25 37.35 36.93 0.80
CA PRO A 25 36.38 37.66 1.61
C PRO A 25 35.21 36.75 2.00
N LEU A 26 34.66 36.94 3.21
CA LEU A 26 33.36 36.38 3.54
C LEU A 26 32.30 36.99 2.62
N THR A 27 31.78 36.20 1.68
CA THR A 27 30.56 36.55 0.96
C THR A 27 29.38 36.41 1.91
N ALA A 28 28.68 37.51 2.17
CA ALA A 28 27.43 37.46 2.91
C ALA A 28 26.41 36.60 2.13
N GLN A 29 25.90 35.54 2.75
CA GLN A 29 24.79 34.79 2.18
C GLN A 29 23.56 35.70 2.12
N ALA A 30 22.95 35.80 0.93
CA ALA A 30 21.66 36.46 0.80
C ALA A 30 20.62 35.72 1.66
N PRO A 31 19.71 36.43 2.35
CA PRO A 31 18.65 35.78 3.11
C PRO A 31 17.78 34.94 2.18
N ALA A 32 17.36 33.76 2.65
CA ALA A 32 16.40 32.93 1.94
C ALA A 32 15.11 33.73 1.63
N PRO A 33 14.47 33.52 0.47
CA PRO A 33 13.28 34.27 0.10
C PRO A 33 12.18 34.06 1.15
N GLN A 34 11.76 35.14 1.81
CA GLN A 34 10.60 35.12 2.69
C GLN A 34 9.37 34.73 1.88
N ALA A 35 8.59 33.77 2.38
CA ALA A 35 7.35 33.36 1.72
C ALA A 35 6.43 34.57 1.57
N ALA A 36 5.96 34.83 0.34
CA ALA A 36 5.02 35.90 0.09
C ALA A 36 3.74 35.69 0.91
N PRO A 37 3.17 36.74 1.53
CA PRO A 37 1.95 36.60 2.32
C PRO A 37 0.81 36.13 1.41
N SER A 38 0.13 35.05 1.81
CA SER A 38 -0.98 34.49 1.06
C SER A 38 -2.15 35.48 1.01
N THR A 39 -2.41 36.03 -0.17
CA THR A 39 -3.57 36.89 -0.43
C THR A 39 -4.84 36.06 -0.39
N GLY A 40 -5.42 35.93 0.79
CA GLY A 40 -6.59 35.07 1.02
C GLY A 40 -7.85 35.58 0.31
N SER A 41 -8.28 34.86 -0.73
CA SER A 41 -9.67 34.87 -1.19
C SER A 41 -10.51 34.03 -0.23
N GLY A 42 -11.22 34.70 0.69
CA GLY A 42 -11.91 34.07 1.81
C GLY A 42 -13.18 33.28 1.43
N GLN A 43 -13.00 32.04 0.97
CA GLN A 43 -13.94 30.95 1.28
C GLN A 43 -13.15 29.78 1.83
N ALA A 44 -13.34 29.46 3.11
CA ALA A 44 -12.92 28.17 3.63
C ALA A 44 -13.80 27.11 2.96
N ALA A 45 -13.22 26.29 2.09
CA ALA A 45 -13.93 25.16 1.49
C ALA A 45 -14.55 24.32 2.62
N GLN A 46 -15.86 24.10 2.56
CA GLN A 46 -16.54 23.32 3.58
C GLN A 46 -15.93 21.92 3.61
N GLN A 47 -15.48 21.50 4.81
CA GLN A 47 -14.99 20.14 5.01
C GLN A 47 -16.06 19.15 4.51
N PRO A 48 -15.69 18.11 3.74
CA PRO A 48 -16.66 17.14 3.27
C PRO A 48 -17.37 16.49 4.45
N THR A 49 -18.63 16.10 4.23
CA THR A 49 -19.51 15.51 5.24
C THR A 49 -19.60 13.99 5.16
N CYS A 50 -18.93 13.39 4.17
CA CYS A 50 -18.88 11.96 3.87
C CYS A 50 -17.54 11.60 3.19
N GLY A 51 -17.16 10.32 3.19
CA GLY A 51 -15.85 9.82 2.74
C GLY A 51 -14.82 9.82 3.87
N GLY A 52 -13.74 9.04 3.74
CA GLY A 52 -12.80 8.74 4.84
C GLY A 52 -12.01 9.94 5.39
N ARG A 53 -11.99 11.09 4.70
CA ARG A 53 -11.33 12.34 5.14
C ARG A 53 -12.34 13.41 5.63
N SER A 54 -13.57 13.03 5.91
CA SER A 54 -14.68 13.93 6.28
C SER A 54 -14.88 14.09 7.79
N SER A 55 -15.86 14.92 8.16
CA SER A 55 -16.39 14.96 9.53
C SER A 55 -17.10 13.66 9.96
N ASN A 56 -17.50 12.80 9.02
CA ASN A 56 -18.10 11.48 9.27
C ASN A 56 -17.29 10.39 8.53
N PRO A 57 -16.04 10.08 8.96
CA PRO A 57 -15.08 9.29 8.18
C PRO A 57 -15.42 7.79 8.02
N GLN A 58 -16.61 7.37 8.48
CA GLN A 58 -17.18 6.02 8.31
C GLN A 58 -18.43 6.01 7.42
N THR A 59 -18.85 7.16 6.87
CA THR A 59 -20.06 7.32 6.06
C THR A 59 -19.70 7.53 4.58
N ALA A 60 -20.16 6.63 3.71
CA ALA A 60 -19.99 6.76 2.26
C ALA A 60 -20.82 7.93 1.70
N CYS A 61 -20.30 8.63 0.70
CA CYS A 61 -21.04 9.69 0.04
C CYS A 61 -22.22 9.12 -0.78
N PRO A 62 -23.44 9.67 -0.67
CA PRO A 62 -24.62 9.10 -1.31
C PRO A 62 -24.49 8.91 -2.82
N GLU A 63 -23.84 9.84 -3.52
CA GLU A 63 -23.61 9.79 -4.97
C GLU A 63 -22.72 8.60 -5.37
N ASP A 64 -21.69 8.29 -4.58
CA ASP A 64 -20.78 7.17 -4.86
C ASP A 64 -21.39 5.83 -4.44
N VAL A 65 -22.26 5.83 -3.42
CA VAL A 65 -23.12 4.68 -3.11
C VAL A 65 -24.09 4.40 -4.27
N GLU A 66 -24.71 5.42 -4.87
CA GLU A 66 -25.61 5.25 -6.01
C GLU A 66 -24.89 4.64 -7.23
N LYS A 67 -23.73 5.22 -7.62
CA LYS A 67 -22.87 4.69 -8.70
C LYS A 67 -22.45 3.24 -8.43
N MET A 68 -22.00 2.95 -7.21
CA MET A 68 -21.59 1.61 -6.78
C MET A 68 -22.73 0.61 -6.87
N MET A 69 -23.92 0.95 -6.33
CA MET A 69 -25.10 0.08 -6.37
C MET A 69 -25.54 -0.25 -7.81
N ALA A 70 -25.41 0.68 -8.75
CA ALA A 70 -25.64 0.45 -10.17
C ALA A 70 -24.55 -0.43 -10.82
N ALA A 71 -23.30 -0.27 -10.40
CA ALA A 71 -22.17 -1.06 -10.88
C ALA A 71 -22.21 -2.53 -10.39
N LEU A 72 -22.79 -2.81 -9.21
CA LEU A 72 -22.72 -4.11 -8.53
C LEU A 72 -22.97 -5.34 -9.43
N PRO A 73 -22.17 -6.42 -9.31
CA PRO A 73 -22.42 -7.69 -9.98
C PRO A 73 -23.78 -8.30 -9.62
N ASP A 74 -24.42 -8.96 -10.59
CA ASP A 74 -25.72 -9.61 -10.39
C ASP A 74 -25.61 -11.05 -9.87
N LYS A 75 -24.45 -11.70 -10.02
CA LYS A 75 -24.21 -13.11 -9.64
C LYS A 75 -22.77 -13.33 -9.20
N ALA A 76 -22.55 -14.28 -8.29
CA ALA A 76 -21.23 -14.73 -7.89
C ALA A 76 -20.68 -15.81 -8.84
N PRO A 77 -19.37 -15.80 -9.17
CA PRO A 77 -18.75 -16.83 -10.02
C PRO A 77 -18.68 -18.20 -9.35
N ALA A 78 -18.65 -18.27 -8.01
CA ALA A 78 -18.83 -19.50 -7.24
C ALA A 78 -20.07 -19.42 -6.34
N ARG A 79 -20.75 -20.55 -6.14
CA ARG A 79 -21.74 -20.71 -5.07
C ARG A 79 -21.01 -21.03 -3.75
N PRO A 80 -21.27 -20.32 -2.64
CA PRO A 80 -20.65 -20.63 -1.36
C PRO A 80 -20.94 -22.06 -0.89
N ALA A 81 -19.91 -22.77 -0.41
CA ALA A 81 -20.03 -24.14 0.10
C ALA A 81 -20.76 -24.23 1.44
N LYS A 82 -20.85 -23.11 2.16
CA LYS A 82 -21.56 -22.89 3.43
C LYS A 82 -21.85 -21.38 3.58
N PRO A 83 -22.67 -20.92 4.54
CA PRO A 83 -22.75 -19.50 4.88
C PRO A 83 -21.37 -18.94 5.23
N ARG A 84 -21.04 -17.77 4.66
CA ARG A 84 -19.73 -17.11 4.79
C ARG A 84 -19.86 -15.79 5.53
N ARG A 85 -18.91 -15.49 6.42
CA ARG A 85 -18.81 -14.22 7.15
C ARG A 85 -17.47 -13.57 6.82
N VAL A 86 -17.48 -12.27 6.51
CA VAL A 86 -16.30 -11.46 6.19
C VAL A 86 -16.17 -10.33 7.19
N LEU A 87 -14.98 -10.11 7.73
CA LEU A 87 -14.66 -8.91 8.52
C LEU A 87 -13.95 -7.90 7.61
N VAL A 88 -14.52 -6.72 7.41
CA VAL A 88 -13.85 -5.61 6.72
C VAL A 88 -13.14 -4.77 7.77
N LEU A 89 -11.82 -4.72 7.73
CA LEU A 89 -11.00 -3.86 8.58
C LEU A 89 -10.64 -2.60 7.78
N ALA A 90 -11.33 -1.51 8.10
CA ALA A 90 -11.21 -0.20 7.45
C ALA A 90 -10.25 0.75 8.22
N LYS A 91 -9.21 0.18 8.84
CA LYS A 91 -8.30 0.91 9.75
C LYS A 91 -7.05 1.41 9.01
N ALA A 92 -7.05 2.70 8.69
CA ALA A 92 -5.83 3.44 8.37
C ALA A 92 -5.11 3.91 9.65
N ALA A 93 -3.80 3.70 9.74
CA ALA A 93 -2.93 4.29 10.77
C ALA A 93 -1.88 5.26 10.19
N GLY A 94 -1.69 5.27 8.87
CA GLY A 94 -0.97 6.31 8.13
C GLY A 94 -1.95 7.24 7.42
N PHE A 95 -1.83 7.37 6.10
CA PHE A 95 -2.76 8.16 5.28
C PHE A 95 -4.15 7.52 5.23
N VAL A 96 -5.20 8.34 5.25
CA VAL A 96 -6.61 7.90 5.22
C VAL A 96 -7.21 8.19 3.85
N HIS A 97 -7.66 7.14 3.16
CA HIS A 97 -8.24 7.25 1.82
C HIS A 97 -9.69 7.73 1.89
N ALA A 98 -10.10 8.59 0.95
CA ALA A 98 -11.47 9.10 0.90
C ALA A 98 -12.48 7.99 0.55
N SER A 99 -12.05 7.02 -0.26
CA SER A 99 -12.84 5.86 -0.70
C SER A 99 -13.22 4.86 0.41
N ILE A 100 -12.53 4.82 1.55
CA ILE A 100 -12.71 3.77 2.59
C ILE A 100 -14.20 3.47 2.89
N PRO A 101 -15.08 4.46 3.18
CA PRO A 101 -16.47 4.14 3.48
C PRO A 101 -17.25 3.53 2.30
N VAL A 102 -16.96 3.92 1.04
CA VAL A 102 -17.62 3.31 -0.14
C VAL A 102 -16.99 1.95 -0.47
N ALA A 103 -15.70 1.74 -0.22
CA ALA A 103 -15.03 0.45 -0.34
C ALA A 103 -15.63 -0.59 0.63
N ALA A 104 -15.72 -0.27 1.93
CA ALA A 104 -16.40 -1.11 2.91
C ALA A 104 -17.87 -1.38 2.53
N LYS A 105 -18.61 -0.35 2.08
CA LYS A 105 -20.00 -0.50 1.64
C LYS A 105 -20.13 -1.39 0.40
N THR A 106 -19.16 -1.33 -0.51
CA THR A 106 -19.08 -2.20 -1.69
C THR A 106 -18.97 -3.66 -1.29
N VAL A 107 -18.08 -3.99 -0.35
CA VAL A 107 -17.88 -5.38 0.12
C VAL A 107 -19.15 -5.93 0.79
N GLU A 108 -19.84 -5.10 1.58
CA GLU A 108 -21.14 -5.45 2.16
C GLU A 108 -22.21 -5.69 1.08
N ALA A 109 -22.33 -4.78 0.12
CA ALA A 109 -23.36 -4.79 -0.90
C ALA A 109 -23.15 -5.90 -1.95
N ILE A 110 -21.91 -6.20 -2.35
CA ILE A 110 -21.56 -7.36 -3.19
C ILE A 110 -21.99 -8.65 -2.51
N GLY A 111 -21.60 -8.86 -1.25
CA GLY A 111 -21.94 -10.06 -0.49
C GLY A 111 -23.46 -10.25 -0.37
N THR A 112 -24.16 -9.14 -0.08
CA THR A 112 -25.62 -9.11 0.09
C THR A 112 -26.37 -9.37 -1.21
N LYS A 113 -26.04 -8.66 -2.31
CA LYS A 113 -26.73 -8.78 -3.60
C LYS A 113 -26.51 -10.15 -4.25
N THR A 114 -25.30 -10.71 -4.13
CA THR A 114 -24.94 -11.99 -4.77
C THR A 114 -25.14 -13.22 -3.88
N GLY A 115 -25.39 -13.03 -2.59
CA GLY A 115 -25.46 -14.11 -1.60
C GLY A 115 -24.10 -14.74 -1.27
N ALA A 116 -22.99 -14.13 -1.68
CA ALA A 116 -21.64 -14.70 -1.52
C ALA A 116 -21.13 -14.72 -0.07
N TRP A 117 -21.49 -13.71 0.74
CA TRP A 117 -21.16 -13.62 2.17
C TRP A 117 -22.02 -12.56 2.89
N THR A 118 -22.06 -12.62 4.22
CA THR A 118 -22.44 -11.48 5.07
C THR A 118 -21.18 -10.76 5.55
N ALA A 119 -21.12 -9.43 5.42
CA ALA A 119 -19.99 -8.64 5.91
C ALA A 119 -20.26 -8.04 7.30
N THR A 120 -19.19 -7.69 8.00
CA THR A 120 -19.20 -6.83 9.19
C THR A 120 -18.01 -5.89 9.06
N THR A 121 -18.23 -4.59 9.15
CA THR A 121 -17.16 -3.58 9.02
C THR A 121 -16.73 -3.09 10.40
N THR A 122 -15.42 -2.98 10.61
CA THR A 122 -14.83 -2.35 11.80
C THR A 122 -13.72 -1.38 11.42
N TYR A 123 -13.54 -0.37 12.26
CA TYR A 123 -12.46 0.61 12.20
C TYR A 123 -11.49 0.46 13.39
N ASP A 124 -11.71 -0.52 14.26
CA ASP A 124 -10.95 -0.73 15.50
C ASP A 124 -10.10 -2.02 15.42
N PRO A 125 -8.76 -1.95 15.54
CA PRO A 125 -7.92 -3.14 15.58
C PRO A 125 -8.13 -4.01 16.83
N ALA A 126 -8.85 -3.56 17.86
CA ALA A 126 -9.27 -4.38 18.99
C ALA A 126 -10.20 -5.55 18.59
N ASP A 127 -10.88 -5.47 17.44
CA ASP A 127 -11.64 -6.62 16.90
C ASP A 127 -10.74 -7.79 16.46
N ILE A 128 -9.44 -7.56 16.23
CA ILE A 128 -8.51 -8.57 15.70
C ILE A 128 -7.98 -9.45 16.84
N THR A 129 -8.88 -10.28 17.40
CA THR A 129 -8.59 -11.23 18.47
C THR A 129 -8.89 -12.67 18.05
N ALA A 130 -8.16 -13.63 18.64
CA ALA A 130 -8.33 -15.06 18.35
C ALA A 130 -9.73 -15.61 18.70
N GLU A 131 -10.51 -14.92 19.55
CA GLU A 131 -11.91 -15.26 19.82
C GLU A 131 -12.82 -14.70 18.73
N ASN A 132 -12.80 -13.39 18.50
CA ASN A 132 -13.68 -12.72 17.54
C ASN A 132 -13.48 -13.23 16.11
N LEU A 133 -12.23 -13.57 15.73
CA LEU A 133 -11.90 -14.09 14.40
C LEU A 133 -12.47 -15.50 14.10
N LYS A 134 -12.88 -16.29 15.09
CA LYS A 134 -13.41 -17.66 14.85
C LYS A 134 -14.62 -17.67 13.92
N GLN A 135 -15.46 -16.64 13.99
CA GLN A 135 -16.70 -16.54 13.22
C GLN A 135 -16.48 -16.20 11.73
N TYR A 136 -15.35 -15.58 11.37
CA TYR A 136 -15.11 -15.07 10.02
C TYR A 136 -14.35 -16.09 9.17
N ASP A 137 -14.61 -16.11 7.86
CA ASP A 137 -13.89 -16.94 6.89
C ASP A 137 -12.81 -16.19 6.11
N ALA A 138 -12.91 -14.88 6.01
CA ALA A 138 -11.86 -14.01 5.51
C ALA A 138 -11.89 -12.63 6.20
N ILE A 139 -10.75 -11.94 6.16
CA ILE A 139 -10.63 -10.50 6.45
C ILE A 139 -10.46 -9.78 5.12
N VAL A 140 -11.18 -8.67 4.92
CA VAL A 140 -10.88 -7.70 3.87
C VAL A 140 -10.14 -6.54 4.52
N LEU A 141 -8.93 -6.25 4.04
CA LEU A 141 -8.16 -5.07 4.41
C LEU A 141 -8.51 -3.95 3.45
N ASP A 142 -9.34 -3.02 3.95
CA ASP A 142 -9.83 -1.88 3.19
C ASP A 142 -8.89 -0.69 3.43
N ASN A 143 -7.99 -0.46 2.46
CA ASN A 143 -7.06 0.67 2.43
C ASN A 143 -6.28 0.87 3.75
N THR A 144 -5.92 -0.22 4.43
CA THR A 144 -5.22 -0.18 5.71
C THR A 144 -3.77 0.29 5.53
N THR A 145 -3.38 1.38 6.17
CA THR A 145 -2.04 1.99 6.07
C THR A 145 -1.27 1.95 7.39
N GLY A 146 0.06 1.99 7.32
CA GLY A 146 0.96 2.09 8.47
C GLY A 146 1.00 0.82 9.32
N CYS A 147 0.96 0.97 10.64
CA CYS A 147 0.97 -0.15 11.59
C CYS A 147 -0.45 -0.44 12.10
N PHE A 148 -1.37 -0.81 11.20
CA PHE A 148 -2.81 -0.78 11.46
C PHE A 148 -3.35 -1.68 12.57
N LEU A 149 -2.64 -2.75 12.98
CA LEU A 149 -3.01 -3.58 14.13
C LEU A 149 -2.40 -3.12 15.46
N ASP A 150 -1.36 -2.28 15.41
CA ASP A 150 -0.51 -2.05 16.56
C ASP A 150 -1.17 -1.12 17.58
N ASP A 151 -0.84 -1.31 18.85
CA ASP A 151 -1.10 -0.35 19.91
C ASP A 151 0.23 0.31 20.31
N PRO A 152 0.40 1.63 20.15
CA PRO A 152 1.67 2.30 20.45
C PRO A 152 1.98 2.34 21.96
N ASN A 153 0.99 2.06 22.82
CA ASN A 153 1.16 2.05 24.27
C ASN A 153 1.25 0.61 24.84
N ASP A 154 0.73 -0.39 24.12
CA ASP A 154 0.73 -1.79 24.56
C ASP A 154 1.30 -2.77 23.51
N LYS A 155 2.55 -3.17 23.74
CA LYS A 155 3.24 -4.20 22.95
C LYS A 155 2.59 -5.59 23.12
N ALA A 156 2.03 -5.93 24.27
CA ALA A 156 1.40 -7.23 24.50
C ALA A 156 0.09 -7.35 23.69
N THR A 157 -0.72 -6.29 23.64
CA THR A 157 -1.89 -6.19 22.75
C THR A 157 -1.46 -6.23 21.28
N THR A 158 -0.39 -5.52 20.89
CA THR A 158 0.18 -5.59 19.53
C THR A 158 0.57 -7.02 19.15
N ASP A 159 1.35 -7.70 20.00
CA ASP A 159 1.80 -9.08 19.77
C ASP A 159 0.60 -10.06 19.71
N ALA A 160 -0.45 -9.82 20.49
CA ALA A 160 -1.67 -10.63 20.48
C ALA A 160 -2.48 -10.45 19.19
N ARG A 161 -2.73 -9.22 18.74
CA ARG A 161 -3.43 -8.92 17.48
C ARG A 161 -2.67 -9.46 16.27
N ARG A 162 -1.37 -9.16 16.18
CA ARG A 162 -0.47 -9.68 15.13
C ARG A 162 -0.45 -11.22 15.10
N ARG A 163 -0.41 -11.89 16.27
CA ARG A 163 -0.47 -13.36 16.35
C ARG A 163 -1.82 -13.92 15.86
N ALA A 164 -2.94 -13.40 16.36
CA ALA A 164 -4.28 -13.85 15.98
C ALA A 164 -4.51 -13.73 14.46
N PHE A 165 -4.04 -12.64 13.85
CA PHE A 165 -4.07 -12.41 12.42
C PHE A 165 -3.24 -13.45 11.64
N LEU A 166 -2.00 -13.72 12.05
CA LEU A 166 -1.14 -14.74 11.41
C LEU A 166 -1.72 -16.16 11.52
N GLU A 167 -2.26 -16.52 12.69
CA GLU A 167 -2.86 -17.83 12.96
C GLU A 167 -4.15 -18.04 12.16
N PHE A 168 -4.98 -17.00 12.03
CA PHE A 168 -6.19 -17.01 11.19
C PHE A 168 -5.87 -17.40 9.74
N ILE A 169 -4.92 -16.69 9.11
CA ILE A 169 -4.48 -16.98 7.73
C ILE A 169 -3.90 -18.39 7.64
N ARG A 170 -2.85 -18.68 8.43
CA ARG A 170 -2.07 -19.91 8.33
C ARG A 170 -2.91 -21.15 8.66
N GLY A 171 -3.93 -21.01 9.52
CA GLY A 171 -4.93 -22.03 9.85
C GLY A 171 -5.86 -22.42 8.70
N GLY A 172 -6.07 -21.54 7.71
CA GLY A 172 -6.85 -21.83 6.51
C GLY A 172 -7.82 -20.74 6.04
N LYS A 173 -7.77 -19.54 6.62
CA LYS A 173 -8.69 -18.45 6.31
C LYS A 173 -8.14 -17.49 5.25
N GLY A 174 -9.02 -16.65 4.71
CA GLY A 174 -8.69 -15.73 3.62
C GLY A 174 -8.24 -14.34 4.06
N ILE A 175 -7.40 -13.70 3.26
CA ILE A 175 -7.31 -12.24 3.16
C ILE A 175 -7.63 -11.82 1.74
N ALA A 176 -8.44 -10.76 1.61
CA ALA A 176 -8.44 -9.90 0.44
C ALA A 176 -7.90 -8.52 0.88
N ALA A 177 -7.10 -7.88 0.05
CA ALA A 177 -6.41 -6.64 0.39
C ALA A 177 -6.55 -5.62 -0.75
N ILE A 178 -7.00 -4.41 -0.43
CA ILE A 178 -7.34 -3.38 -1.41
C ILE A 178 -6.37 -2.20 -1.29
N HIS A 179 -5.82 -1.78 -2.44
CA HIS A 179 -5.01 -0.59 -2.66
C HIS A 179 -3.94 -0.37 -1.57
N ALA A 180 -4.23 0.49 -0.60
CA ALA A 180 -3.28 0.95 0.39
C ALA A 180 -2.85 -0.10 1.43
N ALA A 181 -3.45 -1.30 1.42
CA ALA A 181 -2.99 -2.43 2.24
C ALA A 181 -1.49 -2.77 2.07
N SER A 182 -0.89 -2.47 0.91
CA SER A 182 0.56 -2.61 0.69
C SER A 182 1.42 -1.47 1.24
N ASP A 183 0.80 -0.34 1.62
CA ASP A 183 1.41 0.77 2.37
C ASP A 183 1.33 0.54 3.89
N SER A 184 1.63 -0.69 4.31
CA SER A 184 1.64 -1.10 5.71
C SER A 184 2.93 -1.81 6.10
N TYR A 185 3.41 -1.55 7.31
CA TYR A 185 4.58 -2.17 7.96
C TYR A 185 5.93 -2.18 7.20
N HIS A 186 6.08 -1.48 6.07
CA HIS A 186 7.30 -1.54 5.23
C HIS A 186 8.42 -0.56 5.60
N GLY A 187 8.10 0.51 6.32
CA GLY A 187 9.08 1.49 6.81
C GLY A 187 9.85 1.03 8.04
N THR A 188 10.53 1.97 8.71
CA THR A 188 11.35 1.75 9.91
C THR A 188 10.73 2.24 11.22
N THR A 189 9.69 3.09 11.17
CA THR A 189 8.88 3.49 12.33
C THR A 189 7.38 3.41 12.01
N CYS A 190 6.55 3.25 13.04
CA CYS A 190 5.08 3.27 12.91
C CYS A 190 4.50 4.70 12.93
N GLU A 191 5.34 5.74 12.92
CA GLU A 191 4.90 7.13 12.98
C GLU A 191 4.40 7.63 11.62
N PRO A 192 3.26 8.35 11.55
CA PRO A 192 2.76 8.92 10.31
C PRO A 192 3.79 9.85 9.68
N GLN A 193 4.28 9.48 8.49
CA GLN A 193 5.21 10.30 7.74
C GLN A 193 4.47 11.53 7.16
N PRO A 194 5.08 12.74 7.17
CA PRO A 194 4.39 13.95 6.76
C PRO A 194 4.04 13.91 5.26
N PRO A 195 2.80 14.27 4.86
CA PRO A 195 2.40 14.27 3.47
C PRO A 195 3.24 15.26 2.65
N GLY A 196 3.82 14.81 1.54
CA GLY A 196 4.77 15.59 0.74
C GLY A 196 6.20 15.60 1.29
N GLY A 197 6.46 15.01 2.46
CA GLY A 197 7.80 14.53 2.81
C GLY A 197 8.28 13.56 1.73
N GLY A 198 9.56 13.65 1.34
CA GLY A 198 10.09 12.88 0.22
C GLY A 198 9.81 11.37 0.36
N ARG A 199 9.52 10.69 -0.76
CA ARG A 199 9.20 9.25 -0.86
C ARG A 199 10.40 8.41 -0.39
N GLY A 200 10.59 8.34 0.92
CA GLY A 200 11.92 8.30 1.52
C GLY A 200 11.95 8.05 3.03
N ALA A 201 10.82 7.66 3.64
CA ALA A 201 10.88 6.53 4.56
C ALA A 201 11.35 5.34 3.70
N ALA A 202 12.67 5.20 3.58
CA ALA A 202 13.26 4.33 2.58
C ALA A 202 12.78 2.89 2.85
N PRO A 203 12.23 2.18 1.85
CA PRO A 203 11.99 0.75 1.98
C PRO A 203 13.31 0.11 2.41
N THR A 204 13.28 -0.55 3.56
CA THR A 204 14.39 -0.57 4.52
C THR A 204 15.75 -0.81 3.87
N ALA A 205 16.57 0.25 3.82
CA ALA A 205 17.63 0.46 2.82
C ALA A 205 18.41 -0.82 2.45
N PRO A 206 18.64 -1.09 1.15
CA PRO A 206 18.92 -2.40 0.56
C PRO A 206 19.53 -3.45 1.49
N GLY A 207 18.70 -4.42 1.90
CA GLY A 207 19.03 -5.44 2.92
C GLY A 207 18.56 -5.15 4.35
N GLY A 208 17.89 -4.03 4.63
CA GLY A 208 17.22 -3.78 5.91
C GLY A 208 16.04 -4.75 6.18
N GLN A 209 15.44 -4.66 7.37
CA GLN A 209 14.27 -5.45 7.75
C GLN A 209 13.07 -4.56 8.11
N PRO A 210 11.87 -4.84 7.55
CA PRO A 210 10.65 -4.05 7.80
C PRO A 210 10.07 -4.27 9.21
N LEU A 211 9.17 -3.39 9.64
CA LEU A 211 8.47 -3.46 10.95
C LEU A 211 7.64 -4.74 11.14
N TRP A 212 7.28 -5.44 10.07
CA TRP A 212 6.68 -6.76 10.14
C TRP A 212 7.07 -7.64 8.93
N PRO A 213 8.16 -8.42 9.00
CA PRO A 213 8.61 -9.25 7.89
C PRO A 213 7.59 -10.29 7.43
N GLU A 214 6.77 -10.84 8.35
CA GLU A 214 5.68 -11.73 7.99
C GLU A 214 4.57 -11.03 7.21
N TRP A 215 4.24 -9.77 7.51
CA TRP A 215 3.28 -9.01 6.70
C TRP A 215 3.79 -8.82 5.27
N ASN A 216 5.03 -8.38 5.12
CA ASN A 216 5.61 -8.10 3.80
C ASN A 216 5.69 -9.38 2.95
N LYS A 217 6.00 -10.54 3.57
CA LYS A 217 5.87 -11.85 2.92
C LYS A 217 4.42 -12.20 2.58
N ILE A 218 3.46 -11.90 3.47
CA ILE A 218 2.05 -12.21 3.30
C ILE A 218 1.46 -11.46 2.11
N ILE A 219 1.60 -10.14 2.07
CA ILE A 219 1.05 -9.28 1.02
C ILE A 219 1.73 -9.54 -0.34
N GLY A 220 3.02 -9.90 -0.36
CA GLY A 220 3.74 -10.34 -1.57
C GLY A 220 4.43 -9.23 -2.37
N GLY A 221 4.26 -7.98 -1.94
CA GLY A 221 4.93 -6.78 -2.44
C GLY A 221 4.53 -5.58 -1.60
N TYR A 222 5.47 -4.75 -1.18
CA TYR A 222 5.17 -3.53 -0.41
C TYR A 222 5.42 -2.27 -1.25
N PHE A 223 4.69 -1.21 -0.89
CA PHE A 223 4.68 0.08 -1.59
C PHE A 223 6.07 0.73 -1.73
N LYS A 224 6.34 1.32 -2.89
CA LYS A 224 7.55 2.11 -3.21
C LYS A 224 7.19 3.49 -3.76
N PHE A 225 6.27 3.52 -4.72
CA PHE A 225 5.91 4.71 -5.49
C PHE A 225 4.45 4.57 -5.97
N HIS A 226 3.85 5.68 -6.41
CA HIS A 226 2.52 5.73 -7.02
C HIS A 226 2.43 6.87 -8.03
N TRP A 227 1.72 6.62 -9.12
CA TRP A 227 1.15 7.68 -9.95
C TRP A 227 -0.12 8.21 -9.27
N ILE A 228 -0.26 9.53 -9.19
CA ILE A 228 -1.27 10.23 -8.38
C ILE A 228 -2.62 10.25 -9.10
N ASP A 229 -3.74 10.17 -8.37
CA ASP A 229 -5.09 10.31 -8.94
C ASP A 229 -5.26 11.64 -9.71
N PRO A 230 -5.95 11.66 -10.88
CA PRO A 230 -6.53 10.54 -11.62
C PRO A 230 -5.64 10.11 -12.80
N GLN A 231 -4.48 9.49 -12.53
CA GLN A 231 -3.62 8.98 -13.60
C GLN A 231 -4.38 7.96 -14.45
N LEU A 232 -4.35 8.15 -15.77
CA LEU A 232 -4.80 7.13 -16.71
C LEU A 232 -3.75 6.01 -16.81
N ILE A 233 -4.17 4.78 -16.54
CA ILE A 233 -3.36 3.56 -16.67
C ILE A 233 -4.09 2.57 -17.59
N THR A 234 -3.38 2.05 -18.59
CA THR A 234 -3.80 0.85 -19.31
C THR A 234 -3.38 -0.39 -18.51
N VAL A 235 -4.35 -1.20 -18.10
CA VAL A 235 -4.16 -2.47 -17.42
C VAL A 235 -4.16 -3.60 -18.45
N LYS A 236 -3.20 -4.52 -18.36
CA LYS A 236 -3.18 -5.79 -19.11
C LYS A 236 -3.53 -6.97 -18.19
N ILE A 237 -4.02 -8.04 -18.80
CA ILE A 237 -4.43 -9.27 -18.11
C ILE A 237 -3.33 -10.32 -18.28
N ASP A 238 -2.68 -10.70 -17.18
CA ASP A 238 -1.51 -11.58 -17.17
C ASP A 238 -1.89 -13.07 -17.18
N ASP A 239 -2.94 -13.45 -16.42
CA ASP A 239 -3.63 -14.72 -16.64
C ASP A 239 -5.10 -14.49 -17.07
N PRO A 240 -5.40 -14.50 -18.38
CA PRO A 240 -6.76 -14.40 -18.90
C PRO A 240 -7.57 -15.72 -18.79
N LYS A 241 -7.02 -16.78 -18.18
CA LYS A 241 -7.72 -18.04 -17.91
C LYS A 241 -8.21 -18.16 -16.47
N SER A 242 -7.66 -17.36 -15.56
CA SER A 242 -8.11 -17.29 -14.17
C SER A 242 -9.59 -16.90 -14.10
N PRO A 243 -10.42 -17.58 -13.28
CA PRO A 243 -11.79 -17.12 -13.06
C PRO A 243 -11.85 -15.79 -12.30
N LEU A 244 -10.72 -15.27 -11.79
CA LEU A 244 -10.62 -13.95 -11.20
C LEU A 244 -10.48 -12.83 -12.24
N THR A 245 -10.16 -13.14 -13.50
CA THR A 245 -9.97 -12.13 -14.58
C THR A 245 -11.02 -12.26 -15.70
N ALA A 246 -11.94 -13.22 -15.59
CA ALA A 246 -12.92 -13.56 -16.64
C ALA A 246 -13.83 -12.40 -17.08
N MET A 247 -14.11 -11.44 -16.18
CA MET A 247 -14.88 -10.22 -16.44
C MET A 247 -14.19 -9.23 -17.39
N PHE A 248 -12.86 -9.29 -17.51
CA PHE A 248 -12.11 -8.49 -18.48
C PHE A 248 -12.05 -9.15 -19.87
N HIS A 249 -12.58 -10.36 -20.02
CA HIS A 249 -12.63 -11.13 -21.28
C HIS A 249 -11.27 -11.25 -22.00
N GLY A 250 -10.18 -11.27 -21.21
CA GLY A 250 -8.80 -11.28 -21.70
C GLY A 250 -8.36 -10.02 -22.46
N GLN A 251 -9.16 -8.94 -22.43
CA GLN A 251 -8.81 -7.66 -23.04
C GLN A 251 -8.12 -6.75 -22.02
N PRO A 252 -7.16 -5.91 -22.46
CA PRO A 252 -6.71 -4.80 -21.63
C PRO A 252 -7.84 -3.78 -21.45
N PHE A 253 -7.82 -3.05 -20.35
CA PHE A 253 -8.77 -1.98 -20.05
C PHE A 253 -8.04 -0.73 -19.55
N GLU A 254 -8.75 0.39 -19.46
CA GLU A 254 -8.21 1.64 -18.95
C GLU A 254 -8.92 2.06 -17.66
N ILE A 255 -8.16 2.65 -16.74
CA ILE A 255 -8.64 3.07 -15.42
C ILE A 255 -7.99 4.40 -15.03
N HIS A 256 -8.75 5.24 -14.31
CA HIS A 256 -8.29 6.47 -13.67
C HIS A 256 -8.30 6.26 -12.15
N ASP A 257 -7.12 6.22 -11.53
CA ASP A 257 -6.96 6.03 -10.09
C ASP A 257 -5.60 6.57 -9.61
N GLU A 258 -5.30 6.46 -8.31
CA GLU A 258 -3.92 6.43 -7.82
C GLU A 258 -3.37 4.99 -7.88
N THR A 259 -2.35 4.76 -8.70
CA THR A 259 -1.84 3.42 -8.99
C THR A 259 -0.50 3.16 -8.31
N TYR A 260 -0.44 2.14 -7.45
CA TYR A 260 0.73 1.79 -6.64
C TYR A 260 1.75 0.91 -7.37
N THR A 261 3.01 1.01 -6.96
CA THR A 261 4.14 0.19 -7.44
C THR A 261 4.97 -0.32 -6.27
N TYR A 262 5.69 -1.43 -6.48
CA TYR A 262 6.33 -2.20 -5.40
C TYR A 262 7.85 -2.25 -5.55
N ASN A 263 8.53 -2.34 -4.40
CA ASN A 263 10.00 -2.39 -4.37
C ASN A 263 10.56 -3.65 -5.04
N GLN A 264 11.67 -3.49 -5.76
CA GLN A 264 12.39 -4.54 -6.50
C GLN A 264 12.79 -5.76 -5.64
N GLU A 265 13.13 -5.53 -4.37
CA GLU A 265 13.52 -6.55 -3.40
C GLU A 265 12.31 -7.23 -2.73
N SER A 266 11.11 -6.64 -2.82
CA SER A 266 9.90 -7.10 -2.11
C SER A 266 8.91 -7.87 -2.98
N PHE A 267 8.77 -7.45 -4.23
CA PHE A 267 7.81 -8.01 -5.18
C PHE A 267 8.51 -8.81 -6.28
N SER A 268 8.03 -10.04 -6.50
CA SER A 268 8.47 -10.91 -7.59
C SER A 268 7.38 -11.92 -7.97
N ARG A 269 7.22 -12.16 -9.29
CA ARG A 269 6.34 -13.22 -9.85
C ARG A 269 6.75 -14.64 -9.50
N GLN A 270 7.87 -14.84 -8.81
CA GLN A 270 8.25 -16.12 -8.20
C GLN A 270 7.51 -16.37 -6.87
N ASN A 271 7.05 -15.31 -6.19
CA ASN A 271 6.43 -15.36 -4.86
C ASN A 271 4.88 -15.24 -4.89
N VAL A 272 4.34 -14.78 -6.01
CA VAL A 272 2.90 -14.53 -6.23
C VAL A 272 2.46 -15.01 -7.62
N HIS A 273 1.18 -15.26 -7.80
CA HIS A 273 0.56 -15.44 -9.12
C HIS A 273 -0.10 -14.12 -9.55
N VAL A 274 0.48 -13.41 -10.52
CA VAL A 274 -0.04 -12.13 -11.03
C VAL A 274 -1.22 -12.37 -11.97
N LEU A 275 -2.29 -11.61 -11.78
CA LEU A 275 -3.54 -11.67 -12.55
C LEU A 275 -3.65 -10.49 -13.52
N THR A 276 -3.27 -9.29 -13.08
CA THR A 276 -3.22 -8.06 -13.90
C THR A 276 -1.98 -7.23 -13.57
N SER A 277 -1.54 -6.38 -14.52
CA SER A 277 -0.39 -5.49 -14.39
C SER A 277 -0.52 -4.26 -15.30
N VAL A 278 0.35 -3.26 -15.13
CA VAL A 278 0.42 -2.09 -16.02
C VAL A 278 0.93 -2.53 -17.39
N ASP A 279 0.26 -2.07 -18.44
CA ASP A 279 0.77 -2.15 -19.82
C ASP A 279 1.82 -1.06 -20.04
N TYR A 280 2.96 -1.20 -19.36
CA TYR A 280 4.00 -0.17 -19.27
C TYR A 280 4.53 0.28 -20.63
N ASP A 281 4.51 -0.58 -21.65
CA ASP A 281 4.93 -0.20 -23.01
C ASP A 281 4.02 0.90 -23.60
N LYS A 282 2.72 0.92 -23.26
CA LYS A 282 1.75 1.95 -23.70
C LYS A 282 1.82 3.26 -22.93
N MET A 283 2.36 3.29 -21.72
CA MET A 283 2.52 4.54 -20.97
C MET A 283 3.37 5.56 -21.74
N SER A 284 3.00 6.84 -21.68
CA SER A 284 3.78 7.89 -22.33
C SER A 284 5.16 8.07 -21.67
N ALA A 285 6.09 8.71 -22.38
CA ALA A 285 7.40 9.05 -21.82
C ALA A 285 7.27 10.02 -20.62
N GLU A 286 6.25 10.87 -20.60
CA GLU A 286 5.97 11.81 -19.52
C GLU A 286 5.42 11.08 -18.28
N ASP A 287 4.52 10.10 -18.46
CA ASP A 287 4.00 9.28 -17.36
C ASP A 287 5.09 8.39 -16.74
N LYS A 288 6.00 7.87 -17.57
CA LYS A 288 7.18 7.12 -17.14
C LYS A 288 8.14 8.01 -16.34
N ALA A 289 8.39 9.24 -16.78
CA ALA A 289 9.26 10.19 -16.10
C ALA A 289 8.76 10.65 -14.70
N LYS A 290 7.50 10.38 -14.35
CA LYS A 290 6.96 10.63 -13.00
C LYS A 290 7.61 9.72 -11.94
N GLU A 291 8.10 8.54 -12.31
CA GLU A 291 8.84 7.64 -11.42
C GLU A 291 10.36 7.84 -11.59
N THR A 292 10.99 8.48 -10.61
CA THR A 292 12.44 8.80 -10.65
C THR A 292 13.37 7.61 -10.42
N ASN A 293 12.84 6.48 -9.94
CA ASN A 293 13.56 5.23 -9.72
C ASN A 293 12.68 4.03 -10.12
N PRO A 294 12.47 3.81 -11.43
CA PRO A 294 11.63 2.74 -11.94
C PRO A 294 12.20 1.35 -11.59
N ARG A 295 11.36 0.31 -11.68
CA ARG A 295 11.84 -1.08 -11.55
C ARG A 295 12.71 -1.45 -12.76
N THR A 296 13.77 -2.23 -12.54
CA THR A 296 14.68 -2.64 -13.62
C THR A 296 14.08 -3.70 -14.56
N ASP A 297 13.03 -4.38 -14.11
CA ASP A 297 12.22 -5.33 -14.90
C ASP A 297 10.99 -4.69 -15.57
N HIS A 298 10.68 -3.42 -15.25
CA HIS A 298 9.43 -2.73 -15.59
C HIS A 298 8.14 -3.51 -15.23
N ASP A 299 8.20 -4.38 -14.22
CA ASP A 299 7.09 -5.27 -13.83
C ASP A 299 6.22 -4.65 -12.72
N TYR A 300 5.18 -3.94 -13.14
CA TYR A 300 4.22 -3.28 -12.25
C TYR A 300 2.93 -4.10 -12.20
N ALA A 301 2.93 -5.18 -11.43
CA ALA A 301 1.71 -5.93 -11.12
C ALA A 301 0.65 -5.04 -10.45
N LEU A 302 -0.63 -5.37 -10.62
CA LEU A 302 -1.76 -4.63 -10.07
C LEU A 302 -2.68 -5.54 -9.26
N SER A 303 -2.92 -6.78 -9.71
CA SER A 303 -3.59 -7.79 -8.87
C SER A 303 -2.85 -9.12 -8.86
N TRP A 304 -2.93 -9.84 -7.74
CA TRP A 304 -2.34 -11.17 -7.59
C TRP A 304 -3.03 -12.02 -6.53
N ILE A 305 -2.77 -13.32 -6.60
CA ILE A 305 -3.11 -14.31 -5.58
C ILE A 305 -1.88 -15.08 -5.09
N ARG A 306 -1.93 -15.54 -3.84
CA ARG A 306 -0.94 -16.46 -3.26
C ARG A 306 -1.46 -17.24 -2.07
N ARG A 307 -0.66 -18.23 -1.64
CA ARG A 307 -0.90 -19.09 -0.46
C ARG A 307 0.00 -18.67 0.71
N GLU A 308 -0.54 -18.69 1.93
CA GLU A 308 0.25 -18.60 3.17
C GLU A 308 -0.24 -19.67 4.16
N GLY A 309 0.61 -20.68 4.42
CA GLY A 309 0.19 -21.87 5.16
C GLY A 309 -0.97 -22.58 4.46
N LYS A 310 -2.11 -22.73 5.17
CA LYS A 310 -3.35 -23.25 4.57
C LYS A 310 -4.25 -22.15 3.97
N GLY A 311 -3.99 -20.88 4.26
CA GLY A 311 -4.79 -19.72 3.86
C GLY A 311 -4.51 -19.24 2.44
N ARG A 312 -5.20 -18.16 2.08
CA ARG A 312 -5.13 -17.52 0.75
C ARG A 312 -5.09 -16.01 0.90
N LEU A 313 -4.31 -15.35 0.07
CA LEU A 313 -4.32 -13.90 -0.10
C LEU A 313 -4.70 -13.57 -1.55
N PHE A 314 -5.65 -12.66 -1.70
CA PHE A 314 -5.89 -11.87 -2.91
C PHE A 314 -5.50 -10.41 -2.64
N TYR A 315 -4.91 -9.74 -3.62
CA TYR A 315 -4.61 -8.32 -3.58
C TYR A 315 -4.99 -7.66 -4.92
N GLU A 316 -5.47 -6.43 -4.85
CA GLU A 316 -5.73 -5.52 -5.97
C GLU A 316 -5.23 -4.11 -5.59
N ALA A 317 -4.45 -3.50 -6.47
CA ALA A 317 -3.76 -2.23 -6.31
C ALA A 317 -4.66 -1.00 -6.49
N HIS A 318 -5.77 -1.13 -7.22
CA HIS A 318 -6.74 -0.05 -7.41
C HIS A 318 -7.74 0.02 -6.26
N GLY A 319 -8.20 1.24 -5.98
CA GLY A 319 -9.19 1.52 -4.95
C GLY A 319 -9.02 2.85 -4.20
N HIS A 320 -8.10 3.74 -4.61
CA HIS A 320 -7.96 5.07 -4.01
C HIS A 320 -9.19 5.92 -4.28
N SER A 321 -9.64 5.93 -5.53
CA SER A 321 -10.75 6.72 -5.99
C SER A 321 -12.07 5.98 -5.87
N GLU A 322 -13.10 6.71 -5.48
CA GLU A 322 -14.51 6.33 -5.48
C GLU A 322 -14.95 5.82 -6.88
N ARG A 323 -14.29 6.31 -7.95
CA ARG A 323 -14.52 5.91 -9.35
C ARG A 323 -14.32 4.41 -9.59
N VAL A 324 -13.37 3.77 -8.91
CA VAL A 324 -13.09 2.33 -9.08
C VAL A 324 -14.30 1.49 -8.67
N TYR A 325 -15.02 1.92 -7.64
CA TYR A 325 -16.21 1.25 -7.12
C TYR A 325 -17.46 1.50 -8.00
N ALA A 326 -17.38 2.38 -9.00
CA ALA A 326 -18.39 2.54 -10.05
C ALA A 326 -18.12 1.65 -11.29
N MET A 327 -17.00 0.91 -11.34
CA MET A 327 -16.63 0.07 -12.48
C MET A 327 -17.07 -1.39 -12.25
N ARG A 328 -18.14 -1.84 -12.93
CA ARG A 328 -18.65 -3.23 -12.80
C ARG A 328 -17.56 -4.32 -12.92
N PRO A 329 -16.63 -4.28 -13.89
CA PRO A 329 -15.56 -5.28 -13.97
C PRO A 329 -14.63 -5.29 -12.75
N MET A 330 -14.37 -4.14 -12.11
CA MET A 330 -13.60 -4.10 -10.86
C MET A 330 -14.39 -4.70 -9.70
N LEU A 331 -15.70 -4.46 -9.63
CA LEU A 331 -16.57 -5.09 -8.62
C LEU A 331 -16.69 -6.61 -8.81
N GLU A 332 -16.72 -7.08 -10.06
CA GLU A 332 -16.66 -8.50 -10.40
C GLU A 332 -15.28 -9.11 -10.06
N HIS A 333 -14.19 -8.36 -10.26
CA HIS A 333 -12.83 -8.76 -9.87
C HIS A 333 -12.68 -8.88 -8.35
N TYR A 334 -13.10 -7.86 -7.58
CA TYR A 334 -13.12 -7.91 -6.11
C TYR A 334 -13.98 -9.09 -5.61
N LEU A 335 -15.15 -9.33 -6.21
CA LEU A 335 -16.01 -10.47 -5.89
C LEU A 335 -15.30 -11.81 -6.09
N ALA A 336 -14.68 -12.02 -7.25
CA ALA A 336 -13.94 -13.25 -7.53
C ALA A 336 -12.73 -13.43 -6.60
N GLY A 337 -11.96 -12.35 -6.36
CA GLY A 337 -10.82 -12.34 -5.45
C GLY A 337 -11.17 -12.66 -4.00
N ILE A 338 -12.26 -12.07 -3.48
CA ILE A 338 -12.78 -12.36 -2.13
C ILE A 338 -13.30 -13.81 -2.06
N GLN A 339 -14.01 -14.32 -3.07
CA GLN A 339 -14.44 -15.73 -3.10
C GLN A 339 -13.27 -16.71 -3.20
N TYR A 340 -12.17 -16.35 -3.86
CA TYR A 340 -10.93 -17.11 -3.83
C TYR A 340 -10.33 -17.10 -2.42
N ALA A 341 -10.20 -15.94 -1.78
CA ALA A 341 -9.66 -15.82 -0.42
C ALA A 341 -10.45 -16.68 0.59
N ILE A 342 -11.79 -16.60 0.56
CA ILE A 342 -12.73 -17.42 1.34
C ILE A 342 -12.64 -18.93 0.99
N GLY A 343 -12.19 -19.24 -0.23
CA GLY A 343 -11.96 -20.60 -0.72
C GLY A 343 -13.16 -21.27 -1.38
N ASP A 344 -14.18 -20.52 -1.80
CA ASP A 344 -15.29 -21.03 -2.60
C ASP A 344 -14.97 -21.03 -4.10
N LEU A 345 -14.24 -20.01 -4.57
CA LEU A 345 -13.72 -19.99 -5.95
C LEU A 345 -12.33 -20.65 -5.98
N LYS A 346 -12.12 -21.55 -6.95
CA LYS A 346 -10.81 -22.15 -7.23
C LYS A 346 -10.13 -21.40 -8.36
N ALA A 347 -8.83 -21.17 -8.22
CA ALA A 347 -7.95 -20.65 -9.27
C ALA A 347 -6.62 -21.43 -9.21
N ASP A 348 -5.77 -21.28 -10.22
CA ASP A 348 -4.36 -21.68 -10.11
C ASP A 348 -3.64 -20.63 -9.26
N ASP A 349 -3.16 -21.01 -8.08
CA ASP A 349 -2.40 -20.15 -7.18
C ASP A 349 -0.90 -20.50 -7.11
N SER A 350 -0.42 -21.27 -8.08
CA SER A 350 1.02 -21.46 -8.30
C SER A 350 1.64 -20.19 -8.89
N SER A 351 2.82 -19.79 -8.38
CA SER A 351 3.53 -18.64 -8.93
C SER A 351 3.98 -18.92 -10.36
N GLY A 352 3.94 -17.88 -11.21
CA GLY A 352 4.02 -18.03 -12.68
C GLY A 352 5.36 -18.55 -13.24
N VAL A 353 6.33 -18.85 -12.37
CA VAL A 353 7.66 -19.37 -12.72
C VAL A 353 7.73 -20.86 -12.38
N LYS A 354 7.80 -21.70 -13.41
CA LYS A 354 8.04 -23.14 -13.24
C LYS A 354 9.35 -23.38 -12.48
N PRO A 355 9.40 -24.25 -11.46
CA PRO A 355 10.65 -24.59 -10.78
C PRO A 355 11.59 -25.31 -11.76
N GLY A 356 12.60 -24.63 -12.31
CA GLY A 356 13.53 -25.25 -13.26
C GLY A 356 14.55 -24.35 -13.94
N THR A 357 14.28 -23.05 -14.10
CA THR A 357 15.22 -22.10 -14.73
C THR A 357 15.73 -21.07 -13.73
N ARG A 358 17.01 -21.18 -13.38
CA ARG A 358 17.83 -20.13 -12.76
C ARG A 358 18.64 -19.41 -13.83
#